data_AF-A0A0V0RBB3-F1
#
_entry.id   AF-A0A0V0RBB3-F1
#
_cell.length_a   1.000
_cell.length_b   1.000
_cell.length_c   1.000
_cell.angle_alpha   90.00
_cell.angle_beta   90.00
_cell.angle_gamma   90.00
#
_symmetry.space_group_name_H-M   'P 1'
#
loop_
_entity.id
_entity.type
_entity.pdbx_description
1 polymer ?
#
loop_
_entity_poly.entity_id
_entity_poly.type
_entity_poly.pdbx_seq_one_letter_code
_entity_poly.pdbx_strand_id
1 'polypeptide(L)'
;MAVQDVPDLWHRRLGHLSRGSMKLLQDGKANGIPSDAITKTDCITCLKGKQCRLPFPKSTTKRSKEVLELVHSDICGPMQVASVG
;
A
#
# COMPACT_ATOMS: atom_id res chain seq x y z
N MET A 1 28.12 -23.54 -9.76
CA MET A 1 27.36 -22.47 -10.44
C MET A 1 27.30 -21.30 -9.48
N ALA A 2 27.97 -20.19 -9.78
CA ALA A 2 27.89 -19.00 -8.93
C ALA A 2 26.44 -18.53 -8.89
N VAL A 3 25.82 -18.55 -7.71
CA VAL A 3 24.53 -17.91 -7.50
C VAL A 3 24.75 -16.44 -7.82
N GLN A 4 24.22 -15.97 -8.94
CA GLN A 4 24.21 -14.55 -9.24
C GLN A 4 23.51 -13.86 -8.07
N ASP A 5 24.17 -12.85 -7.52
CA ASP A 5 23.68 -12.10 -6.38
C ASP A 5 22.37 -11.42 -6.76
N VAL A 6 21.24 -11.97 -6.31
CA VAL A 6 19.92 -11.45 -6.64
C VAL A 6 19.75 -10.16 -5.84
N PRO A 7 19.58 -8.99 -6.47
CA PRO A 7 19.29 -7.78 -5.73
C PRO A 7 18.06 -7.99 -4.84
N ASP A 8 18.08 -7.45 -3.63
CA ASP A 8 17.05 -7.66 -2.61
C ASP A 8 16.91 -9.11 -2.09
N LEU A 9 17.92 -9.99 -2.22
CA LEU A 9 17.84 -11.38 -1.74
C LEU A 9 17.42 -11.48 -0.26
N TRP A 10 18.08 -10.73 0.62
CA TRP A 10 17.77 -10.71 2.05
C TRP A 10 16.41 -10.08 2.34
N HIS A 11 16.05 -9.02 1.62
CA HIS A 11 14.72 -8.45 1.69
C HIS A 11 13.62 -9.49 1.36
N ARG A 12 13.82 -10.34 0.34
CA ARG A 12 12.88 -11.43 0.00
C ARG A 12 12.88 -12.55 1.04
N ARG A 13 14.05 -13.02 1.48
CA ARG A 13 14.17 -14.09 2.49
C ARG A 13 13.55 -13.74 3.84
N LEU A 14 13.60 -12.46 4.21
CA LEU A 14 13.00 -11.93 5.45
C LEU A 14 11.52 -11.54 5.28
N GLY A 15 10.86 -12.01 4.22
CA GLY A 15 9.42 -11.76 4.03
C GLY A 15 9.09 -10.32 3.67
N HIS A 16 9.90 -9.69 2.81
CA HIS A 16 9.69 -8.32 2.34
C HIS A 16 9.75 -7.26 3.45
N LEU A 17 10.63 -7.52 4.43
CA LEU A 17 10.89 -6.66 5.57
C LEU A 17 11.29 -5.23 5.11
N SER A 18 10.88 -4.21 5.88
CA SER A 18 11.21 -2.82 5.56
C SER A 18 12.73 -2.58 5.59
N ARG A 19 13.23 -1.65 4.76
CA ARG A 19 14.67 -1.28 4.76
C ARG A 19 15.14 -0.78 6.13
N GLY A 20 14.28 -0.04 6.85
CA GLY A 20 14.58 0.42 8.21
C GLY A 20 14.71 -0.74 9.20
N SER A 21 13.81 -1.72 9.13
CA SER A 21 13.90 -2.93 9.96
C SER A 21 15.10 -3.80 9.60
N MET A 22 15.46 -3.93 8.32
CA MET A 22 16.68 -4.63 7.91
C MET A 22 17.94 -3.93 8.45
N LYS A 23 17.95 -2.59 8.49
CA LYS A 23 19.03 -1.82 9.09
C LYS A 23 19.19 -2.12 10.58
N LEU A 24 18.09 -2.22 11.33
CA LEU A 24 18.16 -2.62 12.73
C LEU A 24 18.78 -4.01 12.91
N LEU A 25 18.44 -4.97 12.04
CA LEU A 25 19.03 -6.30 12.08
C LEU A 25 20.54 -6.28 11.79
N GLN A 26 20.96 -5.46 10.82
CA GLN A 26 22.37 -5.24 10.47
C GLN A 26 23.13 -4.50 11.59
N ASP A 27 22.48 -3.58 12.30
CA ASP A 27 23.01 -2.82 13.44
C ASP A 27 23.06 -3.65 14.75
N GLY A 28 23.12 -4.97 14.65
CA GLY A 28 23.33 -5.88 15.79
C GLY A 28 22.07 -6.35 16.49
N LYS A 29 20.88 -6.17 15.92
CA LYS A 29 19.66 -6.86 16.42
C LYS A 29 19.56 -8.31 15.96
N ALA A 30 20.37 -8.73 15.00
CA ALA A 30 20.53 -10.13 14.61
C ALA A 30 21.97 -10.44 14.21
N ASN A 31 22.33 -11.73 14.28
CA ASN A 31 23.61 -12.23 13.81
C ASN A 31 23.48 -12.78 12.39
N GLY A 32 24.55 -12.69 11.60
CA GLY A 32 24.60 -13.30 10.27
C GLY A 32 23.88 -12.53 9.16
N ILE A 33 23.52 -11.26 9.39
CA ILE A 33 23.04 -10.36 8.33
C ILE A 33 24.24 -9.78 7.58
N PRO A 34 24.37 -10.00 6.26
CA PRO A 34 25.47 -9.45 5.49
C PRO A 34 25.45 -7.91 5.42
N SER A 35 26.63 -7.32 5.25
CA SER A 35 26.80 -5.86 5.12
C SER A 35 26.11 -5.26 3.89
N ASP A 36 25.93 -6.07 2.85
CA ASP A 36 25.28 -5.75 1.58
C ASP A 36 23.82 -6.20 1.51
N ALA A 37 23.24 -6.67 2.63
CA ALA A 37 21.86 -7.16 2.68
C ALA A 37 20.79 -6.10 2.31
N ILE A 38 21.13 -4.82 2.41
CA ILE A 38 20.24 -3.69 2.11
C ILE A 38 20.61 -3.10 0.75
N THR A 39 19.79 -3.42 -0.24
CA THR A 39 19.90 -2.89 -1.60
C THR A 39 18.97 -1.68 -1.82
N LYS A 40 19.38 -0.78 -2.73
CA LYS A 40 18.57 0.38 -3.17
C LYS A 40 17.57 0.02 -4.27
N THR A 41 17.53 -1.24 -4.71
CA THR A 41 16.63 -1.71 -5.77
C THR A 41 15.18 -1.69 -5.31
N ASP A 42 14.29 -1.30 -6.21
CA ASP A 42 12.87 -1.24 -5.92
C ASP A 42 12.21 -2.61 -6.11
N CYS A 43 11.67 -3.13 -5.01
CA CYS A 43 10.90 -4.37 -5.03
C CYS A 43 9.47 -4.09 -5.53
N ILE A 44 9.17 -4.49 -6.76
CA ILE A 44 7.86 -4.32 -7.40
C ILE A 44 6.71 -4.91 -6.56
N THR A 45 6.92 -6.06 -5.93
CA THR A 45 5.92 -6.70 -5.05
C THR A 45 5.62 -5.82 -3.84
N CYS A 46 6.64 -5.24 -3.21
CA CYS A 46 6.46 -4.30 -2.11
C CYS A 46 5.76 -3.02 -2.57
N LEU A 47 6.15 -2.48 -3.73
CA LEU A 47 5.51 -1.28 -4.27
C LEU A 47 4.01 -1.50 -4.45
N LYS A 48 3.62 -2.61 -5.08
CA LYS A 48 2.20 -2.95 -5.28
C LYS A 48 1.47 -3.27 -3.96
N GLY A 49 2.10 -4.03 -3.06
CA GLY A 49 1.48 -4.50 -1.82
C GLY A 49 1.41 -3.44 -0.72
N LYS A 50 2.32 -2.46 -0.71
CA LYS A 50 2.38 -1.37 0.28
C LYS A 50 1.89 -0.03 -0.27
N GLN A 51 1.41 0.00 -1.52
CA GLN A 51 0.84 1.21 -2.10
C GLN A 51 -0.38 1.64 -1.29
N CYS A 52 -0.27 2.79 -0.64
CA CYS A 52 -1.41 3.44 0.00
C CYS A 52 -2.05 4.43 -0.97
N ARG A 53 -3.39 4.50 -0.95
CA ARG A 53 -4.10 5.59 -1.62
C ARG A 53 -3.72 6.91 -0.95
N LEU A 54 -3.49 7.96 -1.75
CA LEU A 54 -3.30 9.30 -1.21
C LEU A 54 -4.53 9.71 -0.37
N PRO A 55 -4.33 10.52 0.69
CA PRO A 55 -5.42 11.06 1.47
C PRO A 55 -6.46 11.75 0.58
N PHE A 56 -7.73 11.59 0.91
CA PHE A 56 -8.77 12.36 0.26
C PHE A 56 -8.61 13.85 0.64
N PRO A 57 -8.81 14.78 -0.31
CA PRO A 57 -8.91 16.19 0.02
C PRO A 57 -9.98 16.44 1.08
N LYS A 58 -9.71 17.31 2.06
CA LYS A 58 -10.63 17.62 3.16
C LYS A 58 -11.91 18.32 2.69
N SER A 59 -11.85 19.00 1.56
CA SER A 59 -13.00 19.64 0.93
C SER A 59 -13.03 19.32 -0.56
N THR A 60 -14.25 19.17 -1.06
CA THR A 60 -14.52 19.17 -2.50
C THR A 60 -14.59 20.63 -2.96
N THR A 61 -14.09 20.93 -4.16
CA THR A 61 -14.26 22.24 -4.79
C THR A 61 -15.67 22.50 -5.29
N LYS A 62 -16.56 21.50 -5.26
CA LYS A 62 -17.96 21.59 -5.72
C LYS A 62 -18.91 21.39 -4.55
N ARG A 63 -19.23 22.49 -3.87
CA ARG A 63 -20.39 22.59 -2.98
C ARG A 63 -21.46 23.44 -3.69
N SER A 64 -22.71 22.99 -3.62
CA SER A 64 -23.89 23.76 -4.03
C SER A 64 -23.90 25.10 -3.29
N LYS A 65 -24.06 26.19 -4.03
CA LYS A 65 -24.22 27.56 -3.51
C LYS A 65 -25.69 27.92 -3.38
N GLU A 66 -26.51 27.43 -4.30
CA GLU A 66 -27.95 27.69 -4.33
C GLU A 66 -28.75 26.46 -3.88
N VAL A 67 -29.99 26.73 -3.47
CA VAL A 67 -30.96 25.69 -3.10
C VAL A 67 -31.30 24.85 -4.33
N LEU A 68 -31.21 23.53 -4.21
CA LEU A 68 -31.48 22.55 -5.27
C LEU A 68 -30.55 22.61 -6.51
N GLU A 69 -29.40 23.30 -6.44
CA GLU A 69 -28.42 23.31 -7.54
C GLU A 69 -27.78 21.91 -7.77
N LEU A 70 -27.73 21.06 -6.74
CA LEU A 70 -27.24 19.67 -6.87
C LEU A 70 -28.08 18.70 -6.03
N VAL A 71 -28.65 17.68 -6.69
CA VAL A 71 -29.40 16.58 -6.04
C VAL A 71 -28.59 15.28 -6.17
N HIS A 72 -28.28 14.66 -5.05
CA HIS A 72 -27.72 13.31 -5.01
C HIS A 72 -28.86 12.33 -4.74
N SER A 73 -29.04 11.35 -5.62
CA SER A 73 -29.95 10.23 -5.43
C SER A 73 -29.18 8.93 -5.55
N ASP A 74 -29.55 7.94 -4.74
CA ASP A 74 -28.98 6.60 -4.79
C ASP A 74 -30.12 5.59 -4.73
N ILE A 75 -29.92 4.43 -5.35
CA ILE A 75 -30.89 3.35 -5.33
C ILE A 75 -30.48 2.42 -4.19
N CYS A 76 -31.42 2.14 -3.29
CA CYS A 76 -31.18 1.14 -2.27
C CYS A 76 -30.96 -0.24 -2.90
N GLY A 77 -30.07 -1.04 -2.31
CA GLY A 77 -29.84 -2.43 -2.71
C GLY A 77 -31.11 -3.30 -2.61
N PRO A 78 -31.03 -4.57 -3.01
CA PRO A 78 -32.19 -5.44 -3.14
C PRO A 78 -33.03 -5.43 -1.86
N MET A 79 -34.26 -4.93 -1.97
CA MET A 79 -35.20 -4.90 -0.87
C MET A 79 -35.78 -6.29 -0.64
N GLN A 80 -35.98 -6.64 0.63
CA GLN A 80 -36.62 -7.90 1.01
C GLN A 80 -38.06 -7.99 0.50
N VAL A 81 -38.70 -6.84 0.30
CA VAL A 81 -40.08 -6.72 -0.16
C VAL A 81 -40.08 -6.17 -1.58
N ALA A 82 -40.82 -6.82 -2.47
CA ALA A 82 -41.02 -6.34 -3.83
C ALA A 82 -41.76 -4.99 -3.81
N SER A 83 -41.33 -4.05 -4.65
CA SER A 83 -42.07 -2.80 -4.80
C SER A 83 -43.43 -3.06 -5.44
N VAL A 84 -44.43 -2.26 -5.08
CA VAL A 84 -45.80 -2.44 -5.57
C VAL A 84 -45.92 -2.15 -7.07
N GLY A 85 -45.03 -1.33 -7.64
CA GLY A 85 -45.11 -0.91 -9.04
C GLY A 85 -46.20 0.12 -9.23
#